data_AF-A0AAX3NXQ6-F1
#
_entry.id   AF-A0AAX3NXQ6-F1
#
_cell.length_a   1.000
_cell.length_b   1.000
_cell.length_c   1.000
_cell.angle_alpha   90.00
_cell.angle_beta   90.00
_cell.angle_gamma   90.00
#
_symmetry.space_group_name_H-M   'P 1'
#
loop_
_entity.id
_entity.type
_entity.pdbx_description
1 polymer ?
#
loop_
_entity_poly.entity_id
_entity_poly.type
_entity_poly.pdbx_seq_one_letter_code
_entity_poly.pdbx_strand_id
1 'polypeptide(L)'
;MKESPFLTHRHILLNGYGAAITLRGIVLSLWNGRNWPADLSRVGGLDEQHFSIAVELLTWYRLHGENDPDFMDTGRACEALALPLVLPHRQPRIQLRSATPAKSSNLS
;
A
#
# COMPACT_ATOMS: atom_id res chain seq x y z
N MET A 1 9.72 10.63 20.29
CA MET A 1 8.57 10.10 19.52
C MET A 1 9.05 8.84 18.83
N LYS A 2 8.25 7.77 18.77
CA LYS A 2 8.64 6.57 18.01
C LYS A 2 8.44 6.87 16.53
N GLU A 3 9.51 6.71 15.73
CA GLU A 3 9.47 6.91 14.28
C GLU A 3 8.61 5.82 13.61
N SER A 4 7.94 6.15 12.51
CA SER A 4 7.13 5.20 11.77
C SER A 4 8.00 4.06 11.24
N PRO A 5 7.64 2.78 11.46
CA PRO A 5 8.39 1.66 10.89
C PRO A 5 8.36 1.63 9.36
N PHE A 6 7.38 2.30 8.73
CA PHE A 6 7.36 2.48 7.28
C PHE A 6 8.50 3.38 6.81
N LEU A 7 8.90 4.37 7.61
CA LEU A 7 10.08 5.20 7.36
C LEU A 7 11.37 4.45 7.71
N THR A 8 11.46 3.89 8.92
CA THR A 8 12.64 3.17 9.42
C THR A 8 13.10 2.06 8.45
N HIS A 9 12.15 1.26 7.97
CA HIS A 9 12.44 0.10 7.12
C HIS A 9 12.27 0.39 5.62
N ARG A 10 12.08 1.66 5.23
CA ARG A 10 11.80 2.03 3.82
C ARG A 10 12.84 1.49 2.85
N HIS A 11 14.11 1.53 3.24
CA HIS A 11 15.22 1.03 2.42
C HIS A 11 15.14 -0.49 2.16
N ILE A 12 14.56 -1.26 3.09
CA ILE A 12 14.27 -2.69 2.91
C ILE A 12 13.05 -2.87 2.00
N LEU A 13 11.96 -2.14 2.28
CA LEU A 13 10.70 -2.23 1.56
C LEU A 13 10.84 -1.91 0.06
N LEU A 14 11.80 -1.06 -0.31
CA LEU A 14 12.09 -0.67 -1.69
C LEU A 14 13.17 -1.54 -2.38
N ASN A 15 13.67 -2.60 -1.73
CA ASN A 15 14.69 -3.49 -2.29
C ASN A 15 14.11 -4.65 -3.13
N GLY A 16 14.92 -5.30 -3.97
CA GLY A 16 14.48 -6.31 -4.95
C GLY A 16 14.59 -7.78 -4.51
N TYR A 17 15.08 -8.07 -3.30
CA TYR A 17 15.26 -9.46 -2.85
C TYR A 17 13.98 -10.08 -2.28
N GLY A 18 13.96 -11.41 -2.16
CA GLY A 18 12.74 -12.20 -1.87
C GLY A 18 11.95 -11.76 -0.64
N ALA A 19 12.63 -11.57 0.50
CA ALA A 19 11.98 -11.12 1.74
C ALA A 19 11.48 -9.67 1.64
N ALA A 20 12.25 -8.76 1.03
CA ALA A 20 11.82 -7.39 0.75
C ALA A 20 10.56 -7.34 -0.14
N ILE A 21 10.47 -8.21 -1.15
CA ILE A 21 9.28 -8.34 -2.00
C ILE A 21 8.06 -8.81 -1.18
N THR A 22 8.24 -9.79 -0.28
CA THR A 22 7.16 -10.24 0.62
C THR A 22 6.67 -9.11 1.51
N LEU A 23 7.58 -8.37 2.14
CA LEU A 23 7.25 -7.21 2.98
C LEU A 23 6.55 -6.10 2.17
N ARG A 24 7.03 -5.81 0.96
CA ARG A 24 6.37 -4.88 0.04
C ARG A 24 4.95 -5.31 -0.28
N GLY A 25 4.72 -6.60 -0.51
CA GLY A 25 3.38 -7.15 -0.74
C GLY A 25 2.42 -6.87 0.42
N ILE A 26 2.91 -7.01 1.66
CA ILE A 26 2.13 -6.66 2.86
C ILE A 26 1.81 -5.15 2.86
N VAL A 27 2.80 -4.28 2.65
CA VAL A 27 2.59 -2.82 2.62
C VAL A 27 1.60 -2.42 1.53
N LEU A 28 1.71 -2.99 0.33
CA LEU A 28 0.77 -2.75 -0.77
C LEU A 28 -0.65 -3.22 -0.43
N SER A 29 -0.78 -4.35 0.26
CA SER A 29 -2.08 -4.85 0.70
C SER A 29 -2.73 -3.99 1.79
N LEU A 30 -1.94 -3.35 2.64
CA LEU A 30 -2.43 -2.35 3.59
C LEU A 30 -2.84 -1.07 2.87
N TRP A 31 -2.04 -0.62 1.91
CA TRP A 31 -2.27 0.59 1.10
C TRP A 31 -3.52 0.49 0.22
N ASN A 32 -3.69 -0.65 -0.47
CA ASN A 32 -4.80 -0.89 -1.38
C ASN A 32 -4.98 -2.39 -1.66
N GLY A 33 -5.40 -3.14 -0.65
CA GLY A 33 -5.52 -4.60 -0.70
C GLY A 33 -6.47 -5.14 -1.77
N ARG A 34 -7.42 -4.34 -2.26
CA ARG A 34 -8.29 -4.75 -3.38
C ARG A 34 -7.50 -4.85 -4.69
N ASN A 35 -6.54 -3.97 -4.90
CA ASN A 35 -5.71 -3.96 -6.11
C ASN A 35 -4.40 -4.75 -5.92
N TRP A 36 -4.00 -4.96 -4.68
CA TRP A 36 -2.73 -5.57 -4.31
C TRP A 36 -2.93 -6.61 -3.18
N PRO A 37 -3.54 -7.76 -3.46
CA PRO A 37 -3.66 -8.81 -2.46
C PRO A 37 -2.27 -9.34 -2.07
N ALA A 38 -2.03 -9.49 -0.75
CA ALA A 38 -0.81 -10.10 -0.26
C ALA A 38 -0.85 -11.63 -0.39
N ASP A 39 0.24 -12.22 -0.88
CA ASP A 39 0.49 -13.66 -0.79
C ASP A 39 1.14 -14.00 0.57
N LEU A 40 0.30 -14.32 1.56
CA LEU A 40 0.75 -14.62 2.91
C LEU A 40 1.45 -15.98 3.04
N SER A 41 1.37 -16.87 2.05
CA SER A 41 2.11 -18.13 2.08
C SER A 41 3.63 -17.92 2.16
N ARG A 42 4.10 -16.80 1.60
CA ARG A 42 5.51 -16.40 1.59
C ARG A 42 6.05 -15.94 2.94
N VAL A 43 5.18 -15.69 3.93
CA VAL A 43 5.59 -15.32 5.28
C VAL A 43 6.40 -16.44 5.93
N GLY A 44 6.12 -17.71 5.63
CA GLY A 44 6.86 -18.86 6.16
C GLY A 44 8.33 -18.92 5.73
N GLY A 45 8.74 -18.14 4.72
CA GLY A 45 10.13 -18.04 4.26
C GLY A 45 10.89 -16.83 4.79
N LEU A 46 10.29 -16.01 5.67
CA LEU A 46 10.99 -14.90 6.30
C LEU A 46 11.88 -15.41 7.44
N ASP A 47 13.10 -14.86 7.54
CA ASP A 47 13.89 -15.01 8.75
C ASP A 47 13.32 -14.17 9.91
N GLU A 48 13.91 -14.31 11.09
CA GLU A 48 13.47 -13.62 12.30
C GLU A 48 13.49 -12.09 12.15
N GLN A 49 14.47 -11.54 11.44
CA GLN A 49 14.59 -10.10 11.23
C GLN A 49 13.43 -9.58 10.38
N HIS A 50 13.17 -10.19 9.21
CA HIS A 50 12.12 -9.74 8.31
C HIS A 50 10.73 -10.02 8.88
N PHE A 51 10.55 -11.13 9.61
CA PHE A 51 9.31 -11.41 10.30
C PHE A 51 9.01 -10.36 11.38
N SER A 52 10.02 -9.94 12.15
CA SER A 52 9.88 -8.86 13.13
C SER A 52 9.44 -7.54 12.47
N ILE A 53 10.04 -7.20 11.32
CA ILE A 53 9.61 -6.04 10.52
C ILE A 53 8.15 -6.16 10.10
N ALA A 54 7.72 -7.33 9.60
CA ALA A 54 6.33 -7.55 9.21
C ALA A 54 5.35 -7.30 10.37
N VAL A 55 5.66 -7.85 11.55
CA VAL A 55 4.85 -7.66 12.76
C VAL A 55 4.83 -6.19 13.19
N GLU A 56 5.96 -5.49 13.10
CA GLU A 56 6.04 -4.07 13.47
C GLU A 56 5.18 -3.19 12.55
N LEU A 57 5.26 -3.40 11.24
CA LEU A 57 4.46 -2.68 10.24
C LEU A 57 2.96 -2.89 10.47
N LEU A 58 2.53 -4.16 10.64
CA LEU A 58 1.14 -4.51 10.90
C LEU A 58 0.63 -3.92 12.22
N THR A 59 1.44 -4.00 13.27
CA THR A 59 1.10 -3.44 14.58
C THR A 59 0.94 -1.93 14.51
N TRP A 60 1.86 -1.25 13.83
CA TRP A 60 1.80 0.20 13.68
C TRP A 60 0.61 0.66 12.84
N TYR A 61 0.34 -0.01 11.72
CA TYR A 61 -0.81 0.27 10.88
C TYR A 61 -2.14 0.05 11.62
N ARG A 62 -2.23 -0.99 12.45
CA ARG A 62 -3.42 -1.21 13.29
C ARG A 62 -3.72 -0.01 14.22
N LEU A 63 -2.68 0.69 14.69
CA LEU A 63 -2.82 1.81 15.63
C LEU A 63 -3.06 3.15 14.93
N HIS A 64 -2.40 3.40 13.79
CA HIS A 64 -2.39 4.71 13.13
C HIS A 64 -3.17 4.73 11.81
N GLY A 65 -3.29 3.59 11.13
CA GLY A 65 -3.93 3.46 9.83
C GLY A 65 -3.33 4.39 8.78
N GLU A 66 -4.19 4.93 7.92
CA GLU A 66 -3.83 5.90 6.88
C GLU A 66 -3.46 7.30 7.42
N ASN A 67 -3.58 7.55 8.74
CA ASN A 67 -3.17 8.83 9.34
C ASN A 67 -1.64 8.96 9.47
N ASP A 68 -0.89 7.89 9.20
CA ASP A 68 0.57 7.93 9.17
C ASP A 68 1.09 8.43 7.80
N PRO A 69 1.66 9.65 7.72
CA PRO A 69 2.15 10.18 6.44
C PRO A 69 3.31 9.34 5.87
N ASP A 70 4.14 8.73 6.71
CA ASP A 70 5.28 7.91 6.27
C ASP A 70 4.81 6.59 5.67
N PHE A 71 3.75 5.99 6.23
CA PHE A 71 3.04 4.89 5.59
C PHE A 71 2.55 5.32 4.22
N MET A 72 1.90 6.48 4.14
CA MET A 72 1.29 6.89 2.88
C MET A 72 2.33 7.14 1.78
N ASP A 73 3.45 7.75 2.12
CA ASP A 73 4.57 7.95 1.19
C ASP A 73 5.26 6.65 0.81
N THR A 74 5.36 5.70 1.73
CA THR A 74 5.98 4.39 1.47
C THR A 74 5.09 3.52 0.60
N GLY A 75 3.77 3.53 0.83
CA GLY A 75 2.78 2.84 0.00
C GLY A 75 2.82 3.31 -1.45
N ARG A 76 2.87 4.63 -1.69
CA ARG A 76 3.07 5.20 -3.05
C ARG A 76 4.35 4.73 -3.71
N ALA A 77 5.47 4.72 -2.98
CA ALA A 77 6.75 4.27 -3.52
C ALA A 77 6.76 2.78 -3.86
N CYS A 78 6.16 1.95 -3.00
CA CYS A 78 5.95 0.53 -3.27
C CYS A 78 5.07 0.31 -4.51
N GLU A 79 4.00 1.09 -4.67
CA GLU A 79 3.10 0.99 -5.84
C GLU A 79 3.81 1.39 -7.13
N ALA A 80 4.61 2.46 -7.11
CA ALA A 80 5.43 2.87 -8.24
C ALA A 80 6.42 1.78 -8.69
N LEU A 81 6.99 1.02 -7.76
CA LEU A 81 7.86 -0.13 -8.09
C LEU A 81 7.10 -1.34 -8.64
N ALA A 82 5.84 -1.53 -8.23
CA ALA A 82 5.05 -2.69 -8.62
C ALA A 82 4.28 -2.50 -9.93
N LEU A 83 3.94 -1.26 -10.31
CA LEU A 83 3.20 -0.93 -11.53
C LEU A 83 3.85 -1.44 -12.84
N PRO A 84 5.18 -1.34 -13.06
CA PRO A 84 5.82 -1.83 -14.28
C PRO A 84 5.72 -3.35 -14.48
N LEU A 85 5.47 -4.10 -13.41
CA LEU A 85 5.38 -5.57 -13.44
C LEU A 85 3.95 -6.09 -13.69
N VAL A 86 2.95 -5.20 -13.69
CA VAL A 86 1.52 -5.58 -13.67
C VAL A 86 0.73 -5.12 -14.91
N LEU A 87 1.29 -4.30 -15.81
CA LEU A 87 0.58 -3.78 -16.98
C LEU A 87 1.01 -4.45 -18.30
N PRO A 88 0.03 -4.87 -19.12
CA PRO A 88 -0.56 -3.89 -20.05
C PRO A 88 -2.05 -3.55 -19.85
N HIS A 89 -2.79 -4.15 -18.91
CA HIS A 89 -4.26 -3.93 -18.81
C HIS A 89 -4.81 -3.69 -17.39
N ARG A 90 -4.43 -2.59 -16.71
CA ARG A 90 -5.23 -2.03 -15.62
C ARG A 90 -5.66 -0.63 -16.01
N GLN A 91 -6.97 -0.40 -15.98
CA GLN A 91 -7.53 0.92 -16.22
C GLN A 91 -7.18 1.87 -15.06
N PRO A 92 -6.81 3.13 -15.37
CA PRO A 92 -6.57 4.14 -14.36
C PRO A 92 -7.90 4.52 -13.68
N ARG A 93 -7.84 4.70 -12.37
CA ARG A 93 -8.93 5.24 -11.57
C ARG A 93 -9.11 6.73 -11.90
N ILE A 94 -9.89 7.04 -12.93
CA ILE A 94 -10.51 8.36 -13.05
C ILE A 94 -11.48 8.46 -11.88
N GLN A 95 -11.19 9.33 -10.91
CA GLN A 95 -12.15 9.72 -9.90
C GLN A 95 -13.35 10.36 -10.60
N LEU A 96 -14.44 9.60 -10.79
CA LEU A 96 -15.75 10.19 -11.00
C LEU A 96 -16.14 10.93 -9.72
N ARG A 97 -15.73 12.21 -9.63
CA ARG A 97 -16.44 13.17 -8.79
C ARG A 97 -17.81 13.35 -9.42
N SER A 98 -18.83 12.92 -8.68
CA SER A 98 -20.24 13.05 -9.01
C SER A 98 -20.59 14.47 -9.43
N ALA A 99 -20.89 14.66 -10.72
CA ALA A 99 -21.66 15.81 -11.17
C ALA A 99 -23.13 15.58 -10.78
N THR A 100 -23.59 16.30 -9.77
CA THR A 100 -25.01 16.42 -9.42
C THR A 100 -25.76 17.01 -10.63
N PRO A 101 -26.82 16.39 -11.16
CA PRO A 101 -27.62 17.04 -12.19
C PRO A 101 -28.44 18.16 -11.53
N ALA A 102 -28.28 19.38 -12.03
CA ALA A 102 -29.12 20.51 -11.69
C ALA A 102 -30.57 20.19 -12.12
N LYS A 103 -31.52 20.35 -11.20
CA LYS A 103 -32.96 20.30 -11.49
C LYS A 103 -33.28 21.36 -12.53
N SER A 104 -33.77 20.94 -13.70
CA SER A 104 -34.35 21.86 -14.67
C SER A 104 -35.74 22.26 -14.19
N SER A 105 -35.86 23.54 -13.81
CA SER A 105 -37.12 24.20 -13.48
C SER A 105 -37.94 24.41 -14.74
N ASN A 106 -39.24 24.15 -14.65
CA ASN A 106 -40.26 24.50 -15.63
C ASN A 106 -40.28 26.01 -15.97
N LEU A 107 -40.27 26.33 -17.26
CA LEU A 107 -40.87 27.50 -17.94
C LEU A 107 -40.85 27.12 -19.44
N SER A 108 -41.91 27.15 -20.25
CA SER A 108 -43.25 27.73 -20.20
C SER A 108 -44.17 26.92 -21.12
#